data_AF-A0A519MW90-F1
#
_entry.id   AF-A0A519MW90-F1
#
_cell.length_a   1.000
_cell.length_b   1.000
_cell.length_c   1.000
_cell.angle_alpha   90.00
_cell.angle_beta   90.00
_cell.angle_gamma   90.00
#
_symmetry.space_group_name_H-M   'P 1'
#
loop_
_entity.id
_entity.type
_entity.pdbx_description
1 polymer ?
#
loop_
_entity_poly.entity_id
_entity_poly.type
_entity_poly.pdbx_seq_one_letter_code
_entity_poly.pdbx_strand_id
1 'polypeptide(L)'
;MAINLQKGQRETLNAPKFTIGLGWDTNATTTGAAFDLDASVFIMGDNKKILADEFFVFYNNLKSPDEAVEHTGDNLTGDGDGDDEQINVDLSRIDPRATEIC
;
A
#
# COMPACT_ATOMS: atom_id res chain seq x y z
N MET A 1 13.71 -12.77 8.49
CA MET A 1 14.89 -11.99 8.05
C MET A 1 14.39 -10.61 7.70
N ALA A 2 14.93 -9.57 8.33
CA ALA A 2 14.56 -8.19 8.01
C ALA A 2 15.51 -7.66 6.92
N ILE A 3 14.95 -7.09 5.86
CA ILE A 3 15.72 -6.40 4.81
C ILE A 3 15.64 -4.92 5.14
N ASN A 4 16.77 -4.29 5.45
CA ASN A 4 16.85 -2.84 5.62
C ASN A 4 17.27 -2.23 4.29
N LEU A 5 16.37 -1.49 3.65
CA LEU A 5 16.62 -0.81 2.38
C LEU A 5 17.14 0.60 2.64
N GLN A 6 18.17 1.01 1.91
CA GLN A 6 18.63 2.40 1.87
C GLN A 6 18.03 3.14 0.67
N LYS A 7 17.92 4.48 0.76
CA LYS A 7 17.42 5.31 -0.34
C LYS A 7 18.23 5.05 -1.63
N GLY A 8 17.54 4.64 -2.69
CA GLY A 8 18.15 4.33 -4.00
C GLY A 8 18.65 2.89 -4.14
N GLN A 9 18.55 2.07 -3.10
CA GLN A 9 18.84 0.64 -3.17
C GLN A 9 17.71 -0.09 -3.89
N ARG A 10 18.07 -1.08 -4.71
CA ARG A 10 17.14 -1.98 -5.39
C ARG A 10 17.51 -3.40 -5.02
N GLU A 11 16.65 -4.09 -4.29
CA GLU A 11 16.81 -5.50 -3.97
C GLU A 11 15.77 -6.32 -4.73
N THR A 12 16.18 -7.50 -5.21
CA THR A 12 15.23 -8.44 -5.82
C THR A 12 14.57 -9.24 -4.71
N LEU A 13 13.29 -8.97 -4.48
CA LEU A 13 12.46 -9.77 -3.57
C LEU A 13 11.81 -10.90 -4.36
N ASN A 14 12.08 -12.15 -3.95
CA ASN A 14 11.35 -13.30 -4.48
C ASN A 14 10.16 -13.63 -3.56
N ALA A 15 9.27 -12.65 -3.37
CA ALA A 15 8.11 -12.74 -2.50
C ALA A 15 6.85 -12.50 -3.34
N PRO A 16 6.15 -13.56 -3.78
CA PRO A 16 4.91 -13.40 -4.56
C PRO A 16 3.77 -12.82 -3.72
N LYS A 17 3.86 -12.93 -2.39
CA LYS A 17 2.91 -12.34 -1.44
C LYS A 17 3.66 -11.53 -0.40
N PHE A 18 3.23 -10.31 -0.16
CA PHE A 18 3.79 -9.44 0.86
C PHE A 18 2.70 -8.50 1.39
N THR A 19 2.93 -7.97 2.59
CA THR A 19 2.06 -6.98 3.20
C THR A 19 2.87 -5.70 3.38
N ILE A 20 2.28 -4.58 2.98
CA ILE A 20 2.80 -3.24 3.22
C ILE A 20 2.07 -2.73 4.47
N GLY A 21 2.82 -2.48 5.54
CA GLY A 21 2.31 -1.82 6.73
C GLY A 21 2.75 -0.35 6.75
N LEU A 22 1.83 0.55 7.05
CA LEU A 22 2.10 1.94 7.34
C LEU A 22 1.69 2.19 8.79
N GLY A 23 2.63 2.64 9.61
CA GLY A 23 2.37 3.05 10.98
C GLY A 23 2.92 4.45 11.23
N TRP A 24 2.18 5.28 11.96
CA TRP A 24 2.60 6.63 12.29
C TRP A 24 2.12 7.05 13.68
N ASP A 25 2.98 7.79 14.40
CA ASP A 25 2.62 8.31 15.71
C ASP A 25 1.63 9.47 15.60
N THR A 26 0.64 9.46 16.50
CA THR A 26 -0.36 10.51 16.61
C THR A 26 0.26 11.87 16.99
N ASN A 27 -0.45 12.94 16.64
CA ASN A 27 -0.02 14.29 16.96
C ASN A 27 0.00 14.53 18.48
N ALA A 28 1.19 14.59 19.07
CA ALA A 28 1.38 14.91 20.49
C ALA A 28 1.05 16.39 20.82
N THR A 29 0.80 17.23 19.82
CA THR A 29 0.56 18.67 19.99
C THR A 29 -0.95 18.96 20.07
N THR A 30 -1.35 19.82 21.02
CA THR A 30 -2.74 20.20 21.36
C THR A 30 -3.48 21.00 20.25
N THR A 31 -3.12 20.82 18.98
CA THR A 31 -3.74 21.50 17.84
C THR A 31 -5.04 20.85 17.37
N GLY A 32 -5.46 19.73 17.95
CA GLY A 32 -6.79 19.13 17.76
C GLY A 32 -7.05 18.50 16.39
N ALA A 33 -6.10 18.57 15.46
CA ALA A 33 -6.15 17.90 14.16
C ALA A 33 -5.31 16.62 14.21
N ALA A 34 -5.96 15.49 13.91
CA ALA A 34 -5.31 14.19 13.73
C ALA A 34 -4.42 14.21 12.47
N PHE A 35 -3.37 13.39 12.48
CA PHE A 35 -2.60 13.11 11.27
C PHE A 35 -3.31 11.99 10.51
N ASP A 36 -3.84 12.36 9.37
CA ASP A 36 -4.45 11.45 8.40
C ASP A 36 -3.39 11.15 7.34
N LEU A 37 -2.83 9.94 7.40
CA LEU A 37 -1.92 9.44 6.37
C LEU A 37 -2.68 8.37 5.60
N ASP A 38 -2.65 8.48 4.28
CA ASP A 38 -3.25 7.50 3.40
C ASP A 38 -2.17 6.63 2.76
N ALA A 39 -2.33 5.31 2.87
CA ALA A 39 -1.68 4.36 1.99
C ALA A 39 -2.49 4.17 0.70
N SER A 40 -1.83 4.25 -0.45
CA SER A 40 -2.49 4.05 -1.75
C SER A 40 -1.57 3.29 -2.70
N VAL A 41 -2.16 2.43 -3.51
CA VAL A 41 -1.45 1.58 -4.46
C VAL A 41 -1.96 1.80 -5.87
N PHE A 42 -1.03 2.05 -6.78
CA PHE A 42 -1.25 2.24 -8.21
C PHE A 42 -0.69 1.06 -8.98
N ILE A 43 -1.58 0.26 -9.57
CA ILE A 43 -1.18 -0.83 -10.47
C ILE A 43 -1.14 -0.29 -11.90
N MET A 44 0.06 -0.25 -12.48
CA MET A 44 0.32 0.31 -13.79
C MET A 44 0.74 -0.76 -14.80
N GLY A 45 0.31 -0.59 -16.04
CA GLY A 45 0.80 -1.38 -17.16
C GLY A 45 2.01 -0.75 -17.85
N ASP A 46 2.44 -1.37 -18.95
CA ASP A 46 3.68 -1.04 -19.69
C ASP A 46 3.77 0.45 -20.09
N ASN A 47 2.61 1.10 -20.29
CA ASN A 47 2.50 2.50 -20.64
C ASN A 47 2.68 3.48 -19.46
N LYS A 48 3.09 3.03 -18.27
CA LYS A 48 3.15 3.82 -17.03
C LYS A 48 1.84 4.52 -16.69
N LYS A 49 0.74 3.86 -17.04
CA LYS A 49 -0.62 4.30 -16.74
C LYS A 49 -1.31 3.21 -15.97
N ILE A 50 -2.20 3.62 -15.06
CA ILE A 50 -3.11 2.71 -14.39
C ILE A 50 -3.87 1.89 -15.44
N LEU A 51 -4.05 0.59 -15.16
CA LEU A 51 -4.75 -0.30 -16.08
C LEU A 51 -6.21 0.11 -16.27
N ALA A 52 -6.86 0.49 -15.17
CA ALA A 52 -8.14 1.19 -15.10
C ALA A 52 -8.25 1.89 -13.74
N ASP A 53 -9.24 2.77 -13.56
CA ASP A 53 -9.51 3.42 -12.27
C ASP A 53 -9.76 2.40 -11.13
N GLU A 54 -10.28 1.22 -11.44
CA GLU A 54 -10.52 0.14 -10.48
C GLU A 54 -9.22 -0.49 -9.94
N PHE A 55 -8.11 -0.34 -10.66
CA PHE A 55 -6.78 -0.82 -10.27
C PHE A 55 -6.04 0.14 -9.34
N PHE A 56 -6.69 1.25 -8.97
CA PHE A 56 -6.23 2.16 -7.94
C PHE A 56 -6.84 1.76 -6.60
N VAL A 57 -6.01 1.25 -5.68
CA VAL A 57 -6.44 0.77 -4.37
C VAL A 57 -6.11 1.81 -3.30
N PHE A 58 -7.11 2.23 -2.53
CA PHE A 58 -7.02 3.28 -1.51
C PHE A 58 -8.21 3.16 -0.55
N TYR A 59 -8.33 4.04 0.43
CA TYR A 59 -9.38 4.01 1.47
C TYR A 59 -10.82 3.80 0.93
N ASN A 60 -11.15 4.35 -0.24
CA ASN A 60 -12.49 4.21 -0.83
C ASN A 60 -12.59 3.02 -1.79
N ASN A 61 -11.48 2.44 -2.23
CA ASN A 61 -11.43 1.26 -3.07
C ASN A 61 -10.51 0.21 -2.43
N LEU A 62 -11.07 -0.56 -1.50
CA LEU A 62 -10.31 -1.48 -0.65
C LEU A 62 -9.73 -2.68 -1.40
N LYS A 63 -10.11 -2.94 -2.66
CA LYS A 63 -9.59 -4.08 -3.39
C LYS A 63 -9.51 -3.81 -4.88
N SER A 64 -8.45 -4.33 -5.47
CA SER A 64 -8.32 -4.43 -6.93
C SER A 64 -9.28 -5.47 -7.51
N PRO A 65 -9.72 -5.32 -8.78
CA PRO A 65 -10.62 -6.27 -9.44
C PRO A 65 -10.04 -7.68 -9.57
N ASP A 66 -8.72 -7.82 -9.66
CA ASP A 66 -8.02 -9.11 -9.73
C ASP A 66 -7.75 -9.73 -8.35
N GLU A 67 -8.19 -9.08 -7.28
CA GLU A 67 -7.95 -9.49 -5.89
C GLU A 67 -6.45 -9.67 -5.58
N ALA A 68 -5.60 -8.94 -6.30
CA ALA A 68 -4.15 -8.97 -6.16
C ALA A 68 -3.65 -7.98 -5.10
N VAL A 69 -4.38 -6.89 -4.88
CA VAL A 69 -4.11 -5.90 -3.85
C VAL A 69 -5.39 -5.68 -3.04
N GLU A 70 -5.25 -5.74 -1.71
CA GLU A 70 -6.33 -5.57 -0.74
C GLU A 70 -5.87 -4.62 0.38
N HIS A 71 -6.61 -3.53 0.57
CA HIS A 71 -6.48 -2.58 1.66
C HIS A 71 -7.32 -3.07 2.85
N THR A 72 -6.71 -3.17 4.02
CA THR A 72 -7.38 -3.72 5.22
C THR A 72 -8.30 -2.73 5.92
N GLY A 73 -8.08 -1.43 5.72
CA GLY A 73 -8.90 -0.36 6.26
C GLY A 73 -8.10 0.92 6.42
N ASP A 74 -8.79 2.04 6.43
CA ASP A 74 -8.21 3.37 6.64
C ASP A 74 -8.17 3.70 8.13
N ASN A 75 -7.04 4.23 8.61
CA ASN A 75 -6.89 4.69 9.98
C ASN A 75 -6.66 6.20 10.05
N LEU A 76 -7.76 6.96 10.07
CA LEU A 76 -7.78 8.42 10.18
C LEU A 76 -7.06 9.05 11.41
N THR A 77 -6.64 8.25 12.38
CA THR A 77 -6.13 8.77 13.67
C THR A 77 -4.71 8.36 14.02
N GLY A 78 -4.20 7.26 13.45
CA GLY A 78 -2.95 6.64 13.88
C GLY A 78 -2.99 6.14 15.33
N ASP A 79 -4.19 5.91 15.88
CA ASP A 79 -4.38 5.44 17.25
C ASP A 79 -4.16 3.92 17.28
N GLY A 80 -2.96 3.50 17.68
CA GLY A 80 -2.57 2.09 17.68
C GLY A 80 -1.10 1.89 18.04
N ASP A 81 -0.75 0.64 18.39
CA ASP A 81 0.64 0.20 18.52
C ASP A 81 0.88 -0.79 17.36
N GLY A 82 1.70 -0.41 16.37
CA GLY A 82 2.03 -1.24 15.22
C GLY A 82 1.78 -0.60 13.85
N ASP A 83 1.33 -1.41 12.89
CA ASP A 83 0.95 -0.98 11.54
C ASP A 83 -0.52 -0.53 11.53
N ASP A 84 -0.72 0.79 11.55
CA ASP A 84 -2.03 1.46 11.55
C ASP A 84 -2.86 1.14 10.31
N GLU A 85 -2.22 1.09 9.15
CA GLU A 85 -2.80 0.66 7.89
C GLU A 85 -1.99 -0.48 7.28
N GLN A 86 -2.69 -1.46 6.69
CA GLN A 86 -2.05 -2.57 6.01
C GLN A 86 -2.64 -2.80 4.63
N ILE A 87 -1.78 -3.06 3.66
CA ILE A 87 -2.13 -3.42 2.30
C ILE A 87 -1.50 -4.77 1.97
N ASN A 88 -2.35 -5.76 1.73
CA ASN A 88 -1.94 -7.09 1.31
C ASN A 88 -1.79 -7.13 -0.21
N VAL A 89 -0.64 -7.61 -0.69
CA VAL A 89 -0.33 -7.75 -2.11
C VAL A 89 0.01 -9.20 -2.43
N ASP A 90 -0.70 -9.78 -3.41
CA ASP A 90 -0.50 -11.09 -4.01
C ASP A 90 -0.25 -10.95 -5.51
N LEU A 91 1.02 -10.88 -5.88
CA LEU A 91 1.50 -10.83 -7.26
C LEU A 91 1.14 -12.09 -8.07
N SER A 92 0.76 -13.19 -7.41
CA SER A 92 0.35 -14.42 -8.10
C SER A 92 -0.99 -14.26 -8.82
N ARG A 93 -1.81 -13.30 -8.38
CA ARG A 93 -3.16 -13.04 -8.90
C ARG A 93 -3.23 -11.79 -9.75
N ILE A 94 -2.15 -11.01 -9.82
CA ILE A 94 -2.14 -9.74 -10.52
C ILE A 94 -2.40 -9.91 -12.01
N ASP A 95 -3.14 -8.97 -12.60
CA ASP A 95 -3.41 -8.96 -14.03
C ASP A 95 -2.08 -9.00 -14.82
N PRO A 96 -1.93 -9.88 -15.81
CA PRO A 96 -0.70 -10.01 -16.59
C PRO A 96 -0.33 -8.75 -17.40
N ARG A 97 -1.26 -7.79 -17.54
CA ARG A 97 -0.99 -6.47 -18.13
C ARG A 97 -0.28 -5.54 -17.15
N ALA A 98 -0.29 -5.83 -15.85
CA ALA A 98 0.42 -5.06 -14.84
C ALA A 98 1.92 -5.29 -14.96
N THR A 99 2.68 -4.21 -15.05
CA THR A 99 4.14 -4.24 -15.15
C THR A 99 4.81 -3.56 -13.96
N GLU A 100 4.12 -2.64 -13.29
CA GLU A 100 4.66 -1.85 -12.18
C GLU A 100 3.57 -1.60 -11.13
N ILE A 101 3.95 -1.59 -9.86
CA ILE A 101 3.09 -1.23 -8.73
C ILE A 101 3.82 -0.13 -7.96
N CYS A 102 3.12 0.95 -7.65
CA CYS A 102 3.63 2.06 -6.83
C CYS A 102 2.76 2.28 -5.61
#